data_AF-A0A7W3SZR5-F1
#
_entry.id   AF-A0A7W3SZR5-F1
#
_cell.length_a   1.000
_cell.length_b   1.000
_cell.length_c   1.000
_cell.angle_alpha   90.00
_cell.angle_beta   90.00
_cell.angle_gamma   90.00
#
_symmetry.space_group_name_H-M   'P 1'
#
loop_
_entity.id
_entity.type
_entity.pdbx_description
1 polymer ?
#
loop_
_entity_poly.entity_id
_entity_poly.type
_entity_poly.pdbx_seq_one_letter_code
_entity_poly.pdbx_strand_id
1 'polypeptide(L)'
;MTGTLPAPVVLGDALRVAASPDFQRWAEQIRRTGGCARPIHLTGSSTIRDAVTGEILHSYTTTAEPGGRLRVACGNRRASRCPACAWTYAGDTFHLIRAGLTGDDRRAVPASVATHPKVFATLTAPSFGPVHNRPDTGRCRCGRTHDADAPELGTPLNPESYDYAAAVLFNNHAGDLWRRFTIYLRRELARRLAVPVSRLRETLRLSYGKVAEYQRRGAVHFHAIIRLDGPNGPGDPPPAGATLDALGDAITAAARRVEITVPATGPHPA
;
A
#
# COMPACT_ATOMS: atom_id res chain seq x y z
N MET A 1 36.22 7.18 12.27
CA MET A 1 35.66 7.14 10.90
C MET A 1 36.70 7.71 9.95
N THR A 2 37.59 6.87 9.44
CA THR A 2 38.57 7.25 8.42
C THR A 2 37.85 7.41 7.09
N GLY A 3 37.61 8.66 6.68
CA GLY A 3 37.00 8.96 5.39
C GLY A 3 37.97 8.60 4.28
N THR A 4 37.71 7.50 3.59
CA THR A 4 38.39 7.19 2.32
C THR A 4 38.11 8.32 1.35
N LEU A 5 39.16 9.00 0.89
CA LEU A 5 39.04 10.02 -0.15
C LEU A 5 38.34 9.39 -1.38
N PRO A 6 37.36 10.07 -1.99
CA PRO A 6 36.70 9.55 -3.17
C PRO A 6 37.75 9.32 -4.28
N ALA A 7 37.62 8.22 -5.02
CA ALA A 7 38.56 7.86 -6.08
C ALA A 7 38.78 9.05 -7.05
N PRO A 8 39.97 9.24 -7.64
CA PRO A 8 40.33 10.44 -8.41
C PRO A 8 39.33 10.82 -9.52
N VAL A 9 38.69 9.84 -10.15
CA VAL A 9 37.63 10.03 -11.15
C VAL A 9 36.40 10.72 -10.55
N VAL A 10 36.01 10.33 -9.33
CA VAL A 10 34.87 10.90 -8.60
C VAL A 10 35.14 12.34 -8.21
N LEU A 11 36.38 12.69 -7.84
CA LEU A 11 36.75 14.08 -7.55
C LEU A 11 36.71 14.95 -8.81
N GLY A 12 37.26 14.46 -9.94
CA GLY A 12 37.22 15.17 -11.21
C GLY A 12 35.79 15.42 -11.72
N ASP A 13 34.92 14.42 -11.63
CA ASP A 13 33.51 14.55 -12.00
C ASP A 13 32.75 15.49 -11.05
N ALA A 14 33.05 15.43 -9.75
CA ALA A 14 32.47 16.35 -8.77
C ALA A 14 32.86 17.80 -9.06
N LEU A 15 34.13 18.07 -9.37
CA LEU A 15 34.60 19.40 -9.76
C LEU A 15 33.94 19.87 -11.06
N ARG A 16 33.78 18.98 -12.06
CA ARG A 16 33.09 19.32 -13.31
C ARG A 16 31.63 19.73 -13.07
N VAL A 17 30.91 18.99 -12.21
CA VAL A 17 29.52 19.31 -11.87
C VAL A 17 29.46 20.62 -11.07
N ALA A 18 30.35 20.81 -10.09
CA ALA A 18 30.40 22.02 -9.26
C ALA A 18 30.74 23.29 -10.06
N ALA A 19 31.57 23.17 -11.10
CA ALA A 19 31.93 24.27 -11.99
C ALA A 19 30.90 24.55 -13.10
N SER A 20 29.82 23.76 -13.19
CA SER A 20 28.79 23.97 -14.21
C SER A 20 28.02 25.28 -13.97
N PRO A 21 27.72 26.08 -15.02
CA PRO A 21 26.89 27.27 -14.90
C PRO A 21 25.52 27.00 -14.24
N ASP A 22 24.95 25.82 -14.49
CA ASP A 22 23.63 25.42 -13.98
C ASP A 22 23.72 24.67 -12.64
N PHE A 23 24.88 24.68 -11.96
CA PHE A 23 25.12 23.88 -10.75
C PHE A 23 24.09 24.17 -9.66
N GLN A 24 23.73 25.44 -9.42
CA GLN A 24 22.78 25.79 -8.37
C GLN A 24 21.39 25.19 -8.61
N ARG A 25 20.91 25.25 -9.87
CA ARG A 25 19.64 24.65 -10.27
C ARG A 25 19.70 23.12 -10.19
N TRP A 26 20.81 22.53 -10.64
CA TRP A 26 21.03 21.10 -10.50
C TRP A 26 21.01 20.65 -9.03
N ALA A 27 21.72 21.36 -8.16
CA ALA A 27 21.79 21.06 -6.73
C ALA A 27 20.43 21.23 -6.05
N GLU A 28 19.64 22.22 -6.45
CA GLU A 28 18.25 22.37 -6.02
C GLU A 28 17.41 21.15 -6.42
N GLN A 29 17.48 20.71 -7.68
CA GLN A 29 16.76 19.50 -8.13
C GLN A 29 17.16 18.29 -7.29
N ILE A 30 18.46 18.07 -7.06
CA ILE A 30 18.95 16.94 -6.25
C ILE A 30 18.42 17.01 -4.83
N ARG A 31 18.48 18.17 -4.16
CA ARG A 31 17.90 18.35 -2.81
C ARG A 31 16.40 18.05 -2.78
N ARG A 32 15.64 18.49 -3.78
CA ARG A 32 14.19 18.21 -3.88
C ARG A 32 13.87 16.72 -4.02
N THR A 33 14.79 15.89 -4.49
CA THR A 33 14.59 14.43 -4.52
C THR A 33 14.66 13.78 -3.14
N GLY A 34 15.09 14.50 -2.10
CA GLY A 34 15.12 14.00 -0.72
C GLY A 34 16.09 12.83 -0.50
N GLY A 35 17.17 12.75 -1.28
CA GLY A 35 18.14 11.64 -1.19
C GLY A 35 17.69 10.37 -1.94
N CYS A 36 16.78 10.51 -2.90
CA CYS A 36 16.35 9.39 -3.75
C CYS A 36 17.54 8.70 -4.43
N ALA A 37 17.66 7.38 -4.26
CA ALA A 37 18.76 6.60 -4.82
C ALA A 37 18.69 6.45 -6.36
N ARG A 38 17.49 6.56 -6.94
CA ARG A 38 17.26 6.40 -8.39
C ARG A 38 16.17 7.36 -8.89
N PRO A 39 16.42 8.69 -8.94
CA PRO A 39 15.43 9.66 -9.38
C PRO A 39 14.88 9.34 -10.78
N ILE A 40 13.61 9.66 -11.00
CA ILE A 40 13.00 9.61 -12.33
C ILE A 40 13.41 10.89 -13.07
N HIS A 41 13.79 10.74 -14.33
CA HIS A 41 14.15 11.86 -15.20
C HIS A 41 12.99 12.15 -16.15
N LEU A 42 12.40 13.33 -16.01
CA LEU A 42 11.31 13.81 -16.84
C LEU A 42 11.85 14.78 -17.89
N THR A 43 11.32 14.68 -19.10
CA THR A 43 11.58 15.60 -20.22
C THR A 43 10.26 16.03 -20.83
N GLY A 44 10.06 17.33 -21.02
CA GLY A 44 8.84 17.84 -21.63
C GLY A 44 8.52 19.27 -21.20
N SER A 45 7.27 19.66 -21.39
CA SER A 45 6.74 20.97 -21.01
C SER A 45 5.38 20.83 -20.35
N SER A 46 4.99 21.86 -19.60
CA SER A 46 3.67 21.98 -18.98
C SER A 46 3.18 23.41 -19.17
N THR A 47 1.95 23.57 -19.61
CA THR A 47 1.31 24.88 -19.75
C THR A 47 -0.04 24.84 -19.03
N ILE A 48 -0.22 25.72 -18.06
CA ILE A 48 -1.48 25.90 -17.35
C ILE A 48 -2.20 27.07 -18.01
N ARG A 49 -3.44 26.84 -18.42
CA ARG A 49 -4.31 27.85 -19.03
C ARG A 49 -5.53 28.09 -18.16
N ASP A 50 -6.01 29.33 -18.15
CA ASP A 50 -7.33 29.63 -17.63
C ASP A 50 -8.39 28.91 -18.48
N ALA A 51 -9.32 28.22 -17.82
CA ALA A 51 -10.29 27.38 -18.50
C ALA A 51 -11.38 28.18 -19.24
N VAL A 52 -11.59 29.44 -18.87
CA VAL A 52 -12.64 30.31 -19.42
C VAL A 52 -12.04 31.24 -20.48
N THR A 53 -10.94 31.91 -20.18
CA THR A 53 -10.32 32.92 -21.05
C THR A 53 -9.29 32.34 -22.01
N GLY A 54 -8.73 31.15 -21.69
CA GLY A 54 -7.65 30.53 -22.46
C GLY A 54 -6.26 31.14 -22.23
N GLU A 55 -6.16 32.14 -21.36
CA GLU A 55 -4.91 32.83 -21.01
C GLU A 55 -3.89 31.84 -20.42
N ILE A 56 -2.61 31.99 -20.76
CA ILE A 56 -1.53 31.17 -20.19
C ILE A 56 -1.18 31.72 -18.81
N LEU A 57 -1.55 30.99 -17.77
CA LEU A 57 -1.22 31.32 -16.38
C LEU A 57 0.20 30.90 -16.02
N HIS A 58 0.69 29.81 -16.60
CA HIS A 58 2.03 29.29 -16.33
C HIS A 58 2.53 28.46 -17.51
N SER A 59 3.82 28.57 -17.81
CA SER A 59 4.50 27.70 -18.78
C SER A 59 5.84 27.26 -18.23
N TYR A 60 6.15 25.98 -18.39
CA TYR A 60 7.36 25.32 -17.92
C TYR A 60 7.91 24.41 -19.02
N THR A 61 9.23 24.35 -19.18
CA THR A 61 9.91 23.44 -20.10
C THR A 61 11.22 22.93 -19.51
N THR A 62 11.51 21.64 -19.72
CA THR A 62 12.79 21.05 -19.25
C THR A 62 13.97 21.41 -20.13
N THR A 63 13.77 22.08 -21.28
CA THR A 63 14.86 22.52 -22.17
C THR A 63 15.83 23.46 -21.48
N ALA A 64 15.34 24.27 -20.53
CA ALA A 64 16.16 25.18 -19.73
C ALA A 64 16.68 24.55 -18.42
N GLU A 65 16.41 23.25 -18.18
CA GLU A 65 16.89 22.57 -16.98
C GLU A 65 18.29 21.96 -17.19
N PRO A 66 19.09 21.82 -16.12
CA PRO A 66 20.41 21.18 -16.18
C PRO A 66 20.36 19.79 -16.81
N GLY A 67 20.92 19.68 -18.02
CA GLY A 67 20.93 18.45 -18.81
C GLY A 67 19.57 18.10 -19.45
N GLY A 68 18.74 19.11 -19.72
CA GLY A 68 17.47 19.01 -20.46
C GLY A 68 16.35 18.28 -19.72
N ARG A 69 16.50 18.08 -18.40
CA ARG A 69 15.66 17.16 -17.62
C ARG A 69 15.35 17.66 -16.21
N LEU A 70 14.16 17.30 -15.74
CA LEU A 70 13.74 17.48 -14.35
C LEU A 70 13.89 16.16 -13.59
N ARG A 71 14.52 16.19 -12.41
CA ARG A 71 14.67 15.03 -11.53
C ARG A 71 13.59 15.03 -10.45
N VAL A 72 12.86 13.93 -10.34
CA VAL A 72 11.85 13.74 -9.29
C VAL A 72 12.14 12.47 -8.51
N ALA A 73 11.80 12.46 -7.21
CA ALA A 73 11.94 11.27 -6.38
C ALA A 73 11.15 10.09 -6.98
N CYS A 74 11.73 8.89 -6.96
CA CYS A 74 11.12 7.71 -7.58
C CYS A 74 9.83 7.20 -6.90
N GLY A 75 9.55 7.64 -5.68
CA GLY A 75 8.40 7.19 -4.89
C GLY A 75 8.40 5.68 -4.57
N ASN A 76 9.52 4.98 -4.78
CA ASN A 76 9.60 3.55 -4.53
C ASN A 76 9.52 3.26 -3.03
N ARG A 77 8.56 2.41 -2.66
CA ARG A 77 8.24 2.07 -1.28
C ARG A 77 9.11 0.96 -0.71
N ARG A 78 9.93 0.29 -1.56
CA ARG A 78 10.81 -0.81 -1.14
C ARG A 78 12.15 -0.26 -0.70
N ALA A 79 12.48 -0.40 0.58
CA ALA A 79 13.75 0.04 1.15
C ALA A 79 14.96 -0.57 0.42
N SER A 80 14.86 -1.82 -0.05
CA SER A 80 15.89 -2.49 -0.86
C SER A 80 16.12 -1.87 -2.25
N ARG A 81 15.21 -1.01 -2.72
CA ARG A 81 15.34 -0.31 -4.01
C ARG A 81 15.67 1.17 -3.83
N CYS A 82 15.08 1.83 -2.84
CA CYS A 82 15.38 3.21 -2.50
C CYS A 82 15.10 3.45 -1.00
N PRO A 83 16.13 3.44 -0.13
CA PRO A 83 15.95 3.63 1.31
C PRO A 83 15.28 4.96 1.66
N ALA A 84 15.69 6.06 1.02
CA ALA A 84 15.17 7.40 1.30
C ALA A 84 13.67 7.53 0.99
N CYS A 85 13.24 7.16 -0.23
CA CYS A 85 11.82 7.25 -0.59
C CYS A 85 10.95 6.30 0.25
N ALA A 86 11.47 5.10 0.58
CA ALA A 86 10.76 4.16 1.43
C ALA A 86 10.59 4.70 2.86
N TRP A 87 11.61 5.37 3.41
CA TRP A 87 11.54 6.00 4.73
C TRP A 87 10.50 7.12 4.78
N THR A 88 10.50 8.03 3.80
CA THR A 88 9.47 9.09 3.70
C THR A 88 8.08 8.47 3.61
N TYR A 89 7.88 7.49 2.73
CA TYR A 89 6.59 6.80 2.60
C TYR A 89 6.14 6.14 3.91
N ALA A 90 7.05 5.46 4.62
CA ALA A 90 6.75 4.82 5.90
C ALA A 90 6.34 5.83 6.97
N GLY A 91 7.08 6.95 7.07
CA GLY A 91 6.76 8.05 7.99
C GLY A 91 5.40 8.70 7.70
N ASP A 92 5.13 9.01 6.43
CA ASP A 92 3.84 9.58 6.01
C ASP A 92 2.68 8.62 6.32
N THR A 93 2.86 7.33 5.99
CA THR A 93 1.86 6.30 6.27
C THR A 93 1.64 6.14 7.78
N PHE A 94 2.71 6.13 8.58
CA PHE A 94 2.61 6.07 10.04
C PHE A 94 1.77 7.22 10.58
N HIS A 95 2.04 8.45 10.16
CA HIS A 95 1.30 9.59 10.64
C HIS A 95 -0.18 9.58 10.20
N LEU A 96 -0.47 9.14 8.96
CA LEU A 96 -1.84 8.99 8.47
C LEU A 96 -2.62 7.95 9.30
N ILE A 97 -2.02 6.78 9.53
CA ILE A 97 -2.64 5.70 10.32
C ILE A 97 -2.82 6.13 11.77
N ARG A 98 -1.78 6.70 12.40
CA ARG A 98 -1.84 7.18 13.78
C ARG A 98 -2.95 8.21 13.97
N ALA A 99 -3.02 9.23 13.11
CA ALA A 99 -4.07 10.24 13.17
C ALA A 99 -5.46 9.61 13.05
N GLY A 100 -5.63 8.62 12.17
CA GLY A 100 -6.88 7.87 12.05
C GLY A 100 -7.21 6.97 13.26
N LEU A 101 -6.24 6.58 14.06
CA LEU A 101 -6.48 5.72 15.21
C LEU A 101 -6.74 6.52 16.50
N THR A 102 -6.05 7.63 16.67
CA THR A 102 -6.00 8.36 17.96
C THR A 102 -6.39 9.84 17.87
N GLY A 103 -6.61 10.36 16.66
CA GLY A 103 -6.72 11.81 16.42
C GLY A 103 -5.36 12.48 16.25
N ASP A 104 -5.36 13.63 15.58
CA ASP A 104 -4.23 14.54 15.37
C ASP A 104 -4.77 15.91 14.90
N ASP A 105 -4.77 16.91 15.80
CA ASP A 105 -5.28 18.25 15.51
C ASP A 105 -4.57 18.92 14.33
N ARG A 106 -3.28 18.62 14.13
CA ARG A 106 -2.49 19.15 12.99
C ARG A 106 -2.97 18.61 11.65
N ARG A 107 -3.78 17.55 11.67
CA ARG A 107 -4.38 16.90 10.50
C ARG A 107 -5.91 17.04 10.49
N ALA A 108 -6.45 17.90 11.35
CA ALA A 108 -7.89 18.09 11.53
C ALA A 108 -8.65 16.78 11.81
N VAL A 109 -8.05 15.88 12.60
CA VAL A 109 -8.71 14.65 13.05
C VAL A 109 -8.93 14.73 14.56
N PRO A 110 -10.17 14.79 15.04
CA PRO A 110 -10.43 14.95 16.47
C PRO A 110 -10.10 13.69 17.28
N ALA A 111 -9.76 13.89 18.55
CA ALA A 111 -9.44 12.79 19.47
C ALA A 111 -10.61 11.80 19.69
N SER A 112 -11.85 12.24 19.46
CA SER A 112 -13.04 11.38 19.53
C SER A 112 -12.99 10.19 18.57
N VAL A 113 -12.20 10.26 17.49
CA VAL A 113 -12.02 9.14 16.56
C VAL A 113 -11.50 7.87 17.25
N ALA A 114 -10.82 8.02 18.39
CA ALA A 114 -10.35 6.89 19.20
C ALA A 114 -11.50 6.03 19.75
N THR A 115 -12.72 6.56 19.86
CA THR A 115 -13.91 5.82 20.32
C THR A 115 -14.66 5.14 19.17
N HIS A 116 -14.36 5.49 17.92
CA HIS A 116 -15.05 4.93 16.76
C HIS A 116 -14.75 3.42 16.64
N PRO A 117 -15.76 2.58 16.27
CA PRO A 117 -15.58 1.16 16.03
C PRO A 117 -14.54 0.93 14.95
N LYS A 118 -13.57 0.08 15.27
CA LYS A 118 -12.47 -0.25 14.37
C LYS A 118 -11.98 -1.67 14.61
N VAL A 119 -11.64 -2.35 13.54
CA VAL A 119 -11.10 -3.71 13.54
C VAL A 119 -9.77 -3.69 12.81
N PHE A 120 -8.76 -4.35 13.41
CA PHE A 120 -7.56 -4.75 12.69
C PHE A 120 -7.76 -6.17 12.15
N ALA A 121 -8.06 -6.27 10.86
CA ALA A 121 -8.36 -7.52 10.17
C ALA A 121 -7.12 -8.04 9.42
N THR A 122 -6.90 -9.35 9.49
CA THR A 122 -5.95 -10.04 8.62
C THR A 122 -6.71 -10.99 7.70
N LEU A 123 -6.73 -10.68 6.39
CA LEU A 123 -7.36 -11.51 5.37
C LEU A 123 -6.28 -12.33 4.68
N THR A 124 -6.34 -13.65 4.84
CA THR A 124 -5.32 -14.57 4.29
C THR A 124 -5.88 -15.36 3.11
N ALA A 125 -4.98 -15.79 2.23
CA ALA A 125 -5.32 -16.67 1.14
C ALA A 125 -5.87 -18.02 1.66
N PRO A 126 -6.71 -18.72 0.86
CA PRO A 126 -7.02 -20.11 1.12
C PRO A 126 -5.75 -20.98 1.10
N SER A 127 -5.89 -22.25 1.47
CA SER A 127 -4.83 -23.24 1.27
C SER A 127 -4.82 -23.70 -0.19
N PHE A 128 -3.62 -23.85 -0.75
CA PHE A 128 -3.38 -24.45 -2.07
C PHE A 128 -2.70 -25.82 -1.96
N GLY A 129 -2.70 -26.39 -0.75
CA GLY A 129 -1.91 -27.56 -0.38
C GLY A 129 -1.12 -27.31 0.91
N PRO A 130 -0.63 -28.39 1.55
CA PRO A 130 0.13 -28.28 2.79
C PRO A 130 1.55 -27.76 2.52
N VAL A 131 2.01 -26.85 3.37
CA VAL A 131 3.37 -26.25 3.31
C VAL A 131 4.13 -26.52 4.60
N HIS A 132 5.45 -26.46 4.55
CA HIS A 132 6.27 -26.45 5.76
C HIS A 132 6.00 -25.19 6.59
N ASN A 133 5.80 -25.37 7.90
CA ASN A 133 5.41 -24.30 8.81
C ASN A 133 5.96 -24.50 10.25
N ARG A 134 5.79 -23.42 11.03
CA ARG A 134 6.00 -23.20 12.48
C ARG A 134 4.81 -23.48 13.42
N PRO A 135 4.22 -24.69 13.58
CA PRO A 135 3.05 -24.80 14.46
C PRO A 135 3.45 -24.67 15.93
N ASP A 136 2.51 -24.23 16.79
CA ASP A 136 2.74 -24.08 18.24
C ASP A 136 3.04 -25.43 18.93
N THR A 137 2.64 -26.54 18.30
CA THR A 137 2.99 -27.91 18.73
C THR A 137 4.47 -28.24 18.55
N GLY A 138 5.25 -27.39 17.87
CA GLY A 138 6.70 -27.52 17.70
C GLY A 138 7.16 -28.46 16.58
N ARG A 139 6.27 -29.27 15.99
CA ARG A 139 6.61 -30.19 14.89
C ARG A 139 5.82 -29.89 13.64
N CYS A 140 6.53 -29.64 12.55
CA CYS A 140 5.93 -29.53 11.22
C CYS A 140 5.33 -30.87 10.80
N ARG A 141 4.34 -30.86 9.90
CA ARG A 141 3.72 -32.08 9.34
C ARG A 141 4.71 -33.00 8.61
N CYS A 142 5.89 -32.50 8.21
CA CYS A 142 7.00 -33.33 7.72
C CYS A 142 7.72 -34.15 8.80
N GLY A 143 7.32 -34.03 10.07
CA GLY A 143 7.92 -34.72 11.22
C GLY A 143 9.11 -33.98 11.86
N ARG A 144 9.66 -32.96 11.19
CA ARG A 144 10.80 -32.17 11.67
C ARG A 144 10.37 -30.90 12.41
N THR A 145 11.23 -30.43 13.29
CA THR A 145 11.16 -29.08 13.85
C THR A 145 12.00 -28.16 12.97
N HIS A 146 11.45 -27.00 12.62
CA HIS A 146 12.10 -26.03 11.77
C HIS A 146 12.52 -24.81 12.58
N ASP A 147 13.74 -24.35 12.38
CA ASP A 147 14.21 -23.06 12.87
C ASP A 147 13.46 -21.90 12.20
N ALA A 148 13.53 -20.72 12.82
CA ALA A 148 12.81 -19.54 12.32
C ALA A 148 13.22 -19.15 10.89
N ASP A 149 14.44 -19.46 10.48
CA ASP A 149 15.00 -19.09 9.18
C ASP A 149 15.16 -20.27 8.20
N ALA A 150 14.61 -21.44 8.55
CA ALA A 150 14.70 -22.63 7.71
C ALA A 150 14.16 -22.36 6.28
N PRO A 151 14.94 -22.67 5.22
CA PRO A 151 14.58 -22.35 3.83
C PRO A 151 13.33 -23.10 3.35
N GLU A 152 13.01 -24.24 3.97
CA GLU A 152 11.83 -25.03 3.65
C GLU A 152 10.53 -24.31 4.04
N LEU A 153 10.56 -23.41 5.03
CA LEU A 153 9.34 -22.76 5.51
C LEU A 153 8.60 -22.01 4.41
N GLY A 154 7.30 -22.31 4.26
CA GLY A 154 6.45 -21.78 3.19
C GLY A 154 6.50 -22.57 1.89
N THR A 155 7.46 -23.47 1.70
CA THR A 155 7.49 -24.37 0.54
C THR A 155 6.50 -25.53 0.70
N PRO A 156 5.95 -26.09 -0.39
CA PRO A 156 5.03 -27.22 -0.32
C PRO A 156 5.67 -28.48 0.29
N LEU A 157 4.91 -29.21 1.10
CA LEU A 157 5.35 -30.52 1.61
C LEU A 157 5.50 -31.56 0.48
N ASN A 158 4.59 -31.50 -0.49
CA ASN A 158 4.67 -32.25 -1.73
C ASN A 158 4.52 -31.26 -2.89
N PRO A 159 5.61 -30.94 -3.62
CA PRO A 159 5.56 -30.06 -4.77
C PRO A 159 4.64 -30.56 -5.89
N GLU A 160 4.50 -31.87 -6.08
CA GLU A 160 3.72 -32.43 -7.20
C GLU A 160 2.20 -32.25 -7.01
N SER A 161 1.74 -32.19 -5.77
CA SER A 161 0.31 -32.06 -5.44
C SER A 161 -0.10 -30.66 -5.02
N TYR A 162 0.81 -29.68 -5.06
CA TYR A 162 0.51 -28.30 -4.68
C TYR A 162 -0.14 -27.54 -5.84
N ASP A 163 -1.24 -26.86 -5.57
CA ASP A 163 -1.98 -26.11 -6.57
C ASP A 163 -1.33 -24.74 -6.84
N TYR A 164 -0.23 -24.78 -7.58
CA TYR A 164 0.48 -23.57 -8.00
C TYR A 164 -0.38 -22.66 -8.88
N ALA A 165 -1.25 -23.24 -9.70
CA ALA A 165 -2.09 -22.50 -10.60
C ALA A 165 -3.08 -21.61 -9.82
N ALA A 166 -3.79 -22.19 -8.84
CA ALA A 166 -4.67 -21.41 -7.97
C ALA A 166 -3.90 -20.40 -7.11
N ALA A 167 -2.68 -20.73 -6.65
CA ALA A 167 -1.85 -19.79 -5.89
C ALA A 167 -1.44 -18.56 -6.73
N VAL A 168 -1.03 -18.77 -7.99
CA VAL A 168 -0.69 -17.70 -8.93
C VAL A 168 -1.92 -16.86 -9.26
N LEU A 169 -3.05 -17.49 -9.58
CA LEU A 169 -4.31 -16.82 -9.87
C LEU A 169 -4.80 -15.99 -8.69
N PHE A 170 -4.74 -16.54 -7.48
CA PHE A 170 -5.09 -15.81 -6.27
C PHE A 170 -4.24 -14.53 -6.12
N ASN A 171 -2.92 -14.65 -6.29
CA ASN A 171 -2.02 -13.49 -6.18
C ASN A 171 -2.29 -12.45 -7.26
N ASN A 172 -2.50 -12.89 -8.50
CA ASN A 172 -2.82 -12.02 -9.64
C ASN A 172 -4.12 -11.25 -9.40
N HIS A 173 -5.13 -11.90 -8.83
CA HIS A 173 -6.44 -11.32 -8.54
C HIS A 173 -6.61 -10.78 -7.12
N ALA A 174 -5.54 -10.70 -6.31
CA ALA A 174 -5.62 -10.21 -4.93
C ALA A 174 -6.23 -8.80 -4.83
N GLY A 175 -5.94 -7.94 -5.82
CA GLY A 175 -6.54 -6.61 -5.92
C GLY A 175 -8.06 -6.64 -6.17
N ASP A 176 -8.52 -7.53 -7.04
CA ASP A 176 -9.94 -7.71 -7.33
C ASP A 176 -10.68 -8.35 -6.16
N LEU A 177 -10.05 -9.30 -5.45
CA LEU A 177 -10.60 -9.89 -4.24
C LEU A 177 -10.79 -8.81 -3.17
N TRP A 178 -9.80 -7.94 -2.97
CA TRP A 178 -9.94 -6.78 -2.10
C TRP A 178 -11.09 -5.85 -2.52
N ARG A 179 -11.21 -5.56 -3.82
CA ARG A 179 -12.31 -4.75 -4.35
C ARG A 179 -13.66 -5.38 -4.00
N ARG A 180 -13.86 -6.67 -4.29
CA ARG A 180 -15.09 -7.42 -3.94
C ARG A 180 -15.35 -7.43 -2.44
N PHE A 181 -14.31 -7.62 -1.62
CA PHE A 181 -14.41 -7.53 -0.17
C PHE A 181 -15.01 -6.20 0.27
N THR A 182 -14.49 -5.06 -0.20
CA THR A 182 -15.02 -3.75 0.21
C THR A 182 -16.43 -3.48 -0.32
N ILE A 183 -16.84 -4.09 -1.45
CA ILE A 183 -18.21 -4.01 -1.95
C ILE A 183 -19.16 -4.80 -1.03
N TYR A 184 -18.81 -6.04 -0.70
CA TYR A 184 -19.63 -6.90 0.15
C TYR A 184 -19.68 -6.39 1.59
N LEU A 185 -18.58 -5.85 2.12
CA LEU A 185 -18.55 -5.22 3.43
C LEU A 185 -19.57 -4.06 3.52
N ARG A 186 -19.63 -3.19 2.51
CA ARG A 186 -20.64 -2.12 2.46
C ARG A 186 -22.07 -2.68 2.40
N ARG A 187 -22.31 -3.75 1.63
CA ARG A 187 -23.63 -4.40 1.55
C ARG A 187 -24.04 -5.02 2.90
N GLU A 188 -23.11 -5.69 3.58
CA GLU A 188 -23.33 -6.30 4.88
C GLU A 188 -23.59 -5.26 5.98
N LEU A 189 -22.92 -4.10 5.93
CA LEU A 189 -23.18 -2.98 6.83
C LEU A 189 -24.55 -2.34 6.55
N ALA A 190 -24.89 -2.09 5.29
CA ALA A 190 -26.20 -1.53 4.92
C ALA A 190 -27.35 -2.42 5.39
N ARG A 191 -27.23 -3.74 5.21
CA ARG A 191 -28.22 -4.73 5.68
C ARG A 191 -28.38 -4.68 7.20
N ARG A 192 -27.28 -4.63 7.96
CA ARG A 192 -27.31 -4.58 9.44
C ARG A 192 -27.91 -3.28 9.98
N LEU A 193 -27.74 -2.19 9.25
CA LEU A 193 -28.30 -0.89 9.60
C LEU A 193 -29.70 -0.65 9.02
N ALA A 194 -30.27 -1.63 8.34
CA ALA A 194 -31.57 -1.54 7.67
C ALA A 194 -31.68 -0.33 6.72
N VAL A 195 -30.59 0.04 6.04
CA VAL A 195 -30.57 1.12 5.04
C VAL A 195 -30.32 0.58 3.64
N PRO A 196 -30.88 1.21 2.59
CA PRO A 196 -30.52 0.89 1.21
C PRO A 196 -29.02 1.08 0.97
N VAL A 197 -28.39 0.15 0.24
CA VAL A 197 -26.95 0.22 -0.09
C VAL A 197 -26.58 1.55 -0.78
N SER A 198 -27.49 2.08 -1.62
CA SER A 198 -27.32 3.36 -2.32
C SER A 198 -27.27 4.57 -1.37
N ARG A 199 -27.86 4.46 -0.17
CA ARG A 199 -27.96 5.51 0.84
C ARG A 199 -26.95 5.35 1.97
N LEU A 200 -26.19 4.25 1.99
CA LEU A 200 -25.23 3.97 3.07
C LEU A 200 -24.26 5.13 3.33
N ARG A 201 -23.79 5.81 2.28
CA ARG A 201 -22.85 6.95 2.38
C ARG A 201 -23.41 8.15 3.15
N GLU A 202 -24.73 8.24 3.27
CA GLU A 202 -25.43 9.30 4.00
C GLU A 202 -25.63 8.92 5.48
N THR A 203 -25.41 7.66 5.82
CA THR A 203 -25.55 7.10 7.17
C THR A 203 -24.20 6.87 7.83
N LEU A 204 -23.19 6.44 7.07
CA LEU A 204 -21.86 6.16 7.59
C LEU A 204 -20.78 6.28 6.52
N ARG A 205 -19.55 6.48 6.98
CA ARG A 205 -18.34 6.38 6.16
C ARG A 205 -17.50 5.18 6.60
N LEU A 206 -17.15 4.33 5.62
CA LEU A 206 -16.22 3.23 5.80
C LEU A 206 -14.80 3.71 5.45
N SER A 207 -13.98 3.91 6.46
CA SER A 207 -12.58 4.34 6.34
C SER A 207 -11.66 3.15 6.53
N TYR A 208 -10.62 2.99 5.71
CA TYR A 208 -9.64 1.93 5.93
C TYR A 208 -8.23 2.29 5.45
N GLY A 209 -7.23 1.76 6.15
CA GLY A 209 -5.86 1.65 5.69
C GLY A 209 -5.52 0.17 5.50
N LYS A 210 -4.87 -0.18 4.40
CA LYS A 210 -4.49 -1.58 4.11
C LYS A 210 -3.05 -1.71 3.63
N VAL A 211 -2.42 -2.81 4.01
CA VAL A 211 -1.12 -3.25 3.50
C VAL A 211 -1.30 -4.65 2.91
N ALA A 212 -0.61 -4.90 1.80
CA ALA A 212 -0.53 -6.22 1.19
C ALA A 212 0.88 -6.77 1.42
N GLU A 213 0.97 -7.94 2.02
CA GLU A 213 2.23 -8.58 2.36
C GLU A 213 2.25 -10.01 1.83
N TYR A 214 3.45 -10.50 1.51
CA TYR A 214 3.63 -11.88 1.13
C TYR A 214 3.83 -12.73 2.38
N GLN A 215 3.00 -13.75 2.56
CA GLN A 215 3.32 -14.81 3.51
C GLN A 215 4.59 -15.53 3.03
N ARG A 216 5.24 -16.26 3.95
CA ARG A 216 6.43 -17.06 3.59
C ARG A 216 6.16 -18.08 2.47
N ARG A 217 4.90 -18.53 2.34
CA ARG A 217 4.42 -19.37 1.24
C ARG A 217 4.15 -18.63 -0.09
N GLY A 218 4.56 -17.37 -0.21
CA GLY A 218 4.37 -16.55 -1.40
C GLY A 218 2.93 -16.10 -1.68
N ALA A 219 1.96 -16.45 -0.83
CA ALA A 219 0.58 -16.00 -0.98
C ALA A 219 0.40 -14.59 -0.38
N VAL A 220 -0.29 -13.70 -1.11
CA VAL A 220 -0.64 -12.37 -0.59
C VAL A 220 -1.63 -12.50 0.56
N HIS A 221 -1.42 -11.70 1.62
CA HIS A 221 -2.41 -11.46 2.65
C HIS A 221 -2.52 -9.96 2.90
N PHE A 222 -3.69 -9.53 3.37
CA PHE A 222 -3.95 -8.14 3.69
C PHE A 222 -4.04 -7.94 5.19
N HIS A 223 -3.31 -6.96 5.69
CA HIS A 223 -3.58 -6.34 6.97
C HIS A 223 -4.38 -5.06 6.74
N ALA A 224 -5.52 -4.91 7.40
CA ALA A 224 -6.38 -3.75 7.24
C ALA A 224 -6.88 -3.24 8.57
N ILE A 225 -6.74 -1.93 8.78
CA ILE A 225 -7.47 -1.22 9.83
C ILE A 225 -8.73 -0.69 9.15
N ILE A 226 -9.89 -1.12 9.62
CA ILE A 226 -11.20 -0.74 9.08
C ILE A 226 -11.95 -0.03 10.20
N ARG A 227 -12.42 1.19 9.95
CA ARG A 227 -13.10 2.06 10.92
C ARG A 227 -14.43 2.57 10.35
N LEU A 228 -15.42 2.69 11.21
CA LEU A 228 -16.71 3.31 10.90
C LEU A 228 -16.75 4.73 11.47
N ASP A 229 -17.14 5.69 10.64
CA ASP A 229 -17.40 7.07 11.01
C ASP A 229 -18.84 7.45 10.62
N GLY A 230 -19.31 8.60 11.10
CA GLY A 230 -20.49 9.27 10.55
C GLY A 230 -20.27 9.71 9.10
N PRO A 231 -21.34 10.11 8.39
CA PRO A 231 -21.27 10.46 6.96
C PRO A 231 -20.27 11.59 6.65
N ASN A 232 -20.06 12.52 7.59
CA ASN A 232 -19.13 13.64 7.38
C ASN A 232 -17.66 13.31 7.71
N GLY A 233 -17.36 12.08 8.14
CA GLY A 233 -16.00 11.61 8.38
C GLY A 233 -15.58 11.63 9.86
N PRO A 234 -14.28 11.73 10.18
CA PRO A 234 -13.75 11.36 11.50
C PRO A 234 -14.22 12.24 12.67
N GLY A 235 -14.78 13.43 12.41
CA GLY A 235 -15.39 14.27 13.45
C GLY A 235 -16.87 14.02 13.69
N ASP A 236 -17.48 13.15 12.89
CA ASP A 236 -18.88 12.77 12.97
C ASP A 236 -18.96 11.36 13.57
N PRO A 237 -19.62 11.17 14.72
CA PRO A 237 -19.72 9.85 15.32
C PRO A 237 -20.50 8.89 14.42
N PRO A 238 -20.15 7.60 14.41
CA PRO A 238 -20.92 6.59 13.68
C PRO A 238 -22.34 6.45 14.26
N PRO A 239 -23.33 6.04 13.46
CA PRO A 239 -24.70 5.83 13.94
C PRO A 239 -24.75 4.71 14.99
N ALA A 240 -25.74 4.74 15.88
CA ALA A 240 -25.82 3.83 17.02
C ALA A 240 -25.75 2.32 16.67
N GLY A 241 -26.28 1.92 15.50
CA GLY A 241 -26.23 0.53 15.03
C GLY A 241 -24.88 0.11 14.42
N ALA A 242 -23.96 1.03 14.17
CA ALA A 242 -22.64 0.75 13.61
C ALA A 242 -21.66 0.40 14.74
N THR A 243 -21.89 -0.72 15.42
CA THR A 243 -21.08 -1.17 16.56
C THR A 243 -19.82 -1.92 16.11
N LEU A 244 -18.93 -2.22 17.07
CA LEU A 244 -17.75 -3.07 16.82
C LEU A 244 -18.14 -4.47 16.38
N ASP A 245 -19.15 -5.07 17.02
CA ASP A 245 -19.64 -6.41 16.68
C ASP A 245 -20.28 -6.42 15.29
N ALA A 246 -21.10 -5.41 14.97
CA ALA A 246 -21.68 -5.28 13.64
C ALA A 246 -20.60 -5.17 12.56
N LEU A 247 -19.50 -4.47 12.84
CA LEU A 247 -18.35 -4.38 11.95
C LEU A 247 -17.63 -5.74 11.81
N GLY A 248 -17.32 -6.42 12.92
CA GLY A 248 -16.66 -7.72 12.92
C GLY A 248 -17.45 -8.79 12.16
N ASP A 249 -18.77 -8.85 12.40
CA ASP A 249 -19.67 -9.76 11.71
C ASP A 249 -19.77 -9.44 10.21
N ALA A 250 -19.84 -8.15 9.84
CA ALA A 250 -19.87 -7.74 8.44
C ALA A 250 -18.56 -8.07 7.72
N ILE A 251 -17.41 -7.90 8.37
CA ILE A 251 -16.10 -8.29 7.85
C ILE A 251 -16.06 -9.81 7.61
N THR A 252 -16.48 -10.61 8.59
CA THR A 252 -16.48 -12.07 8.49
C THR A 252 -17.41 -12.56 7.38
N ALA A 253 -18.63 -12.02 7.31
CA ALA A 253 -19.59 -12.37 6.26
C ALA A 253 -19.09 -11.97 4.86
N ALA A 254 -18.53 -10.76 4.73
CA ALA A 254 -17.94 -10.30 3.47
C ALA A 254 -16.77 -11.19 3.04
N ALA A 255 -15.82 -11.47 3.93
CA ALA A 255 -14.64 -12.28 3.63
C ALA A 255 -15.01 -13.70 3.17
N ARG A 256 -16.02 -14.32 3.80
CA ARG A 256 -16.52 -15.66 3.42
C ARG A 256 -17.17 -15.70 2.03
N ARG A 257 -17.69 -14.59 1.55
CA ARG A 257 -18.40 -14.49 0.25
C ARG A 257 -17.47 -14.10 -0.90
N VAL A 258 -16.28 -13.58 -0.61
CA VAL A 258 -15.37 -13.09 -1.64
C VAL A 258 -14.78 -14.26 -2.41
N GLU A 259 -15.16 -14.34 -3.68
CA GLU A 259 -14.60 -15.24 -4.68
C GLU A 259 -14.51 -14.51 -6.01
N ILE A 260 -13.69 -15.02 -6.93
CA ILE A 260 -13.63 -14.57 -8.33
C ILE A 260 -13.65 -15.82 -9.20
N THR A 261 -14.60 -15.87 -10.13
CA THR A 261 -14.58 -16.83 -11.22
C THR A 261 -13.72 -16.26 -12.33
N VAL A 262 -12.68 -17.01 -12.71
CA VAL A 262 -11.81 -16.64 -13.83
C VAL A 262 -12.06 -17.65 -14.96
N PRO A 263 -12.37 -17.20 -16.19
CA PRO A 263 -12.59 -18.11 -17.32
C PRO A 263 -11.30 -18.87 -17.65
N ALA A 264 -11.42 -20.16 -17.97
CA ALA A 264 -10.27 -20.97 -18.35
C ALA A 264 -9.70 -20.55 -19.72
N THR A 265 -8.37 -20.68 -19.86
CA THR A 265 -7.67 -20.50 -21.13
C THR A 265 -7.25 -21.88 -21.65
N GLY A 266 -8.14 -22.56 -22.37
CA GLY A 266 -7.90 -23.92 -22.85
C GLY A 266 -7.86 -24.94 -21.69
N PRO A 267 -6.86 -25.84 -21.60
CA PRO A 267 -6.73 -26.79 -20.49
C PRO A 267 -6.18 -26.15 -19.21
N HIS A 268 -5.80 -24.87 -19.23
CA HIS A 268 -5.21 -24.17 -18.10
C HIS A 268 -6.24 -23.27 -17.41
N PRO A 269 -6.23 -23.18 -16.07
CA PRO A 269 -6.98 -22.15 -15.37
C PRO A 269 -6.35 -20.79 -15.73
N ALA A 270 -7.20 -19.87 -16.18
CA ALA A 270 -6.97 -18.54 -16.77
C ALA A 270 -5.54 -18.06 -17.06
#